data_AF-A0A946LLV3-F1
#
_entry.id   AF-A0A946LLV3-F1
#
_cell.length_a   1.000
_cell.length_b   1.000
_cell.length_c   1.000
_cell.angle_alpha   90.00
_cell.angle_beta   90.00
_cell.angle_gamma   90.00
#
_symmetry.space_group_name_H-M   'P 1'
#
loop_
_entity.id
_entity.type
_entity.pdbx_description
1 polymer ?
#
loop_
_entity_poly.entity_id
_entity_poly.type
_entity_poly.pdbx_seq_one_letter_code
_entity_poly.pdbx_strand_id
1 'polypeptide(L)'
;MVRAKMRVQFTGWLQYLLPLIFILILALLAGVSQLLKISFLVSSFSTLGYLILLIALFDLVTVKFKIRPPERLPQRNDDLDLFDLMRSRHSCRSFQTRKLTEADHAELMTSVQRHLDEPKIGKPPIRFEYISAPLTVWPVVNATEFLVAIAPKEYNRLSVIDVGRSLQKVVMDATRMGLGTCWIGPGADHASIMQTLGERFDPEKDHIICVLAIGYKSKYIPLFIRLFNRQMSTNRLPLSELFFAASTFTTPLDVNAAPFNRFGRNYEICQWAPSSYNGQTTRCAAVTDEKGTLKSFDFYAATASQYYAPVALGIWAANWEMGCAALRIEGHFDVRSSEETQSSLPRYDLSWYSPRTSFDVYCP
;
A
#
# COMPACT_ATOMS: atom_id res chain seq x y z
N MET A 1 -18.00 -19.92 -1.25
CA MET A 1 -17.50 -18.65 -1.83
C MET A 1 -15.97 -18.56 -1.90
N VAL A 2 -15.22 -18.89 -0.83
CA VAL A 2 -13.74 -18.79 -0.79
C VAL A 2 -13.03 -19.67 -1.85
N ARG A 3 -13.43 -20.95 -2.00
CA ARG A 3 -12.84 -21.85 -3.02
C ARG A 3 -13.08 -21.38 -4.46
N ALA A 4 -14.27 -20.82 -4.74
CA ALA A 4 -14.59 -20.27 -6.06
C ALA A 4 -13.79 -18.98 -6.35
N LYS A 5 -13.66 -18.09 -5.36
CA LYS A 5 -12.80 -16.90 -5.46
C LYS A 5 -11.35 -17.29 -5.79
N MET A 6 -10.77 -18.23 -5.03
CA MET A 6 -9.38 -18.67 -5.25
C MET A 6 -9.16 -19.27 -6.64
N ARG A 7 -10.13 -20.02 -7.18
CA ARG A 7 -10.05 -20.58 -8.54
C ARG A 7 -10.13 -19.52 -9.65
N VAL A 8 -10.86 -18.43 -9.43
CA VAL A 8 -11.17 -17.44 -10.47
C VAL A 8 -10.32 -16.17 -10.35
N GLN A 9 -9.73 -15.88 -9.18
CA GLN A 9 -8.92 -14.65 -8.99
C GLN A 9 -7.71 -14.59 -9.92
N PHE A 10 -7.14 -15.75 -10.27
CA PHE A 10 -5.96 -15.86 -11.12
C PHE A 10 -6.29 -16.04 -12.62
N THR A 11 -7.56 -16.07 -13.00
CA THR A 11 -7.95 -16.15 -14.43
C THR A 11 -8.03 -14.77 -15.09
N GLY A 12 -7.94 -13.70 -14.29
CA GLY A 12 -8.18 -12.34 -14.76
C GLY A 12 -9.61 -12.09 -15.25
N TRP A 13 -10.56 -12.97 -14.87
CA TRP A 13 -11.99 -12.81 -15.17
C TRP A 13 -12.82 -12.38 -13.96
N LEU A 14 -12.31 -12.57 -12.74
CA LEU A 14 -13.06 -12.35 -11.51
C LEU A 14 -13.74 -10.97 -11.44
N GLN A 15 -13.02 -9.89 -11.74
CA GLN A 15 -13.59 -8.53 -11.70
C GLN A 15 -14.71 -8.28 -12.71
N TYR A 16 -14.80 -9.06 -13.79
CA TYR A 16 -15.84 -8.93 -14.83
C TYR A 16 -17.05 -9.84 -14.57
N LEU A 17 -16.88 -10.90 -13.79
CA LEU A 17 -17.98 -11.80 -13.41
C LEU A 17 -18.81 -11.25 -12.25
N LEU A 18 -18.22 -10.41 -11.37
CA LEU A 18 -18.93 -9.86 -10.22
C LEU A 18 -20.16 -9.01 -10.59
N PRO A 19 -20.12 -8.11 -11.60
CA PRO A 19 -21.32 -7.41 -12.07
C PRO A 19 -22.45 -8.35 -12.51
N LEU A 20 -22.14 -9.52 -13.07
CA LEU A 20 -23.15 -10.48 -13.52
C LEU A 20 -24.00 -11.01 -12.37
N ILE A 21 -23.42 -11.17 -11.17
CA ILE A 21 -24.16 -11.58 -9.97
C ILE A 21 -25.26 -10.55 -9.65
N PHE A 22 -24.92 -9.26 -9.69
CA PHE A 22 -25.89 -8.19 -9.43
C PHE A 22 -26.97 -8.11 -10.52
N ILE A 23 -26.59 -8.29 -11.79
CA ILE A 23 -27.53 -8.35 -12.91
C ILE A 23 -28.54 -9.49 -12.71
N LEU A 24 -28.09 -10.68 -12.32
CA LEU A 24 -28.95 -11.84 -12.06
C LEU A 24 -29.89 -11.60 -10.87
N ILE A 25 -29.40 -10.99 -9.79
CA ILE A 25 -30.23 -10.63 -8.63
C ILE A 25 -31.32 -9.64 -9.03
N LEU A 26 -30.97 -8.59 -9.79
CA LEU A 26 -31.94 -7.60 -10.25
C LEU A 26 -32.97 -8.20 -11.20
N ALA A 27 -32.57 -9.11 -12.08
CA ALA A 27 -33.48 -9.85 -12.94
C ALA A 27 -34.45 -10.72 -12.13
N LEU A 28 -33.97 -11.40 -11.08
CA LEU A 28 -34.82 -12.18 -10.17
C LEU A 28 -35.82 -11.27 -9.43
N LEU A 29 -35.37 -10.14 -8.90
CA LEU A 29 -36.23 -9.16 -8.21
C LEU A 29 -37.30 -8.57 -9.15
N ALA A 30 -36.94 -8.29 -10.41
CA ALA A 30 -37.89 -7.89 -11.45
C ALA A 30 -38.92 -8.99 -11.71
N GLY A 31 -38.49 -10.25 -11.83
CA GLY A 31 -39.38 -11.40 -12.02
C GLY A 31 -40.36 -11.60 -10.85
N VAL A 32 -39.88 -11.51 -9.61
CA VAL A 32 -40.74 -11.57 -8.41
C VAL A 32 -41.72 -10.40 -8.37
N SER A 33 -41.26 -9.18 -8.69
CA SER A 33 -42.13 -7.99 -8.74
C SER A 33 -43.21 -8.12 -9.81
N GLN A 34 -42.90 -8.78 -10.93
CA GLN A 34 -43.86 -9.08 -11.99
C GLN A 34 -44.93 -10.06 -11.50
N LEU A 35 -44.56 -11.11 -10.76
CA LEU A 35 -45.50 -12.05 -10.15
C LEU A 35 -46.43 -11.36 -9.12
N LEU A 36 -45.90 -10.40 -8.37
CA LEU A 36 -46.66 -9.59 -7.41
C LEU A 36 -47.43 -8.43 -8.06
N LYS A 37 -47.34 -8.26 -9.40
CA LYS A 37 -47.98 -7.17 -10.17
C LYS A 37 -47.58 -5.75 -9.74
N ILE A 38 -46.37 -5.58 -9.21
CA ILE A 38 -45.84 -4.27 -8.79
C ILE A 38 -45.02 -3.67 -9.93
N SER A 39 -45.69 -3.03 -10.89
CA SER A 39 -45.11 -2.56 -12.17
C SER A 39 -43.93 -1.59 -12.01
N PHE A 40 -43.98 -0.67 -11.04
CA PHE A 40 -42.90 0.29 -10.79
C PHE A 40 -41.58 -0.40 -10.42
N LEU A 41 -41.63 -1.46 -9.59
CA LEU A 41 -40.44 -2.22 -9.19
C LEU A 41 -39.86 -3.03 -10.35
N VAL A 42 -40.70 -3.59 -11.21
CA VAL A 42 -40.26 -4.29 -12.43
C VAL A 42 -39.44 -3.35 -13.31
N SER A 43 -39.96 -2.15 -13.59
CA SER A 43 -39.27 -1.14 -14.40
C SER A 43 -37.95 -0.71 -13.75
N SER A 44 -37.97 -0.45 -12.44
CA SER A 44 -36.79 -0.01 -11.68
C SER A 44 -35.67 -1.04 -11.69
N PHE A 45 -35.96 -2.30 -11.33
CA PHE A 45 -34.96 -3.36 -11.29
C PHE A 45 -34.44 -3.73 -12.69
N SER A 46 -35.32 -3.77 -13.70
CA SER A 46 -34.92 -4.06 -15.09
C SER A 46 -34.01 -2.97 -15.64
N THR A 47 -34.35 -1.69 -15.43
CA THR A 47 -33.55 -0.55 -15.86
C THR A 47 -32.17 -0.57 -15.20
N LEU A 48 -32.11 -0.80 -13.88
CA LEU A 48 -30.84 -0.88 -13.16
C LEU A 48 -29.99 -2.07 -13.65
N GLY A 49 -30.60 -3.24 -13.86
CA GLY A 49 -29.91 -4.42 -14.41
C GLY A 49 -29.32 -4.16 -15.80
N TYR A 50 -30.08 -3.51 -16.68
CA TYR A 50 -29.64 -3.13 -18.02
C TYR A 50 -28.46 -2.13 -17.98
N LEU A 51 -28.52 -1.12 -17.12
CA LEU A 51 -27.42 -0.17 -16.94
C LEU A 51 -26.13 -0.86 -16.47
N ILE A 52 -26.21 -1.77 -15.50
CA ILE A 52 -25.04 -2.53 -15.03
C ILE A 52 -24.50 -3.42 -16.14
N LEU A 53 -25.37 -4.03 -16.96
CA LEU A 53 -24.96 -4.83 -18.13
C LEU A 53 -24.18 -3.98 -19.14
N LEU A 54 -24.67 -2.80 -19.50
CA LEU A 54 -23.96 -1.89 -20.41
C LEU A 54 -22.58 -1.51 -19.88
N ILE A 55 -22.47 -1.21 -18.57
CA ILE A 55 -21.19 -0.91 -17.93
C ILE A 55 -20.26 -2.14 -17.97
N ALA A 56 -20.77 -3.34 -17.68
CA ALA A 56 -19.98 -4.56 -17.70
C ALA A 56 -19.47 -4.89 -19.11
N LEU A 57 -20.29 -4.70 -20.14
CA LEU A 57 -19.90 -4.85 -21.54
C LEU A 57 -18.85 -3.81 -21.94
N PHE A 58 -19.02 -2.55 -21.53
CA PHE A 58 -18.03 -1.50 -21.76
C PHE A 58 -16.69 -1.83 -21.11
N ASP A 59 -16.69 -2.28 -19.85
CA ASP A 59 -15.48 -2.70 -19.13
C ASP A 59 -14.82 -3.90 -19.83
N LEU A 60 -15.60 -4.84 -20.35
CA LEU A 60 -15.09 -5.98 -21.10
C LEU A 60 -14.39 -5.56 -22.40
N VAL A 61 -15.05 -4.73 -23.22
CA VAL A 61 -14.49 -4.22 -24.49
C VAL A 61 -13.23 -3.40 -24.23
N THR A 62 -13.30 -2.44 -23.31
CA THR A 62 -12.22 -1.44 -23.12
C THR A 62 -11.08 -1.89 -22.22
N VAL A 63 -11.32 -2.80 -21.27
CA VAL A 63 -10.30 -3.22 -20.29
C VAL A 63 -9.85 -4.65 -20.54
N LYS A 64 -10.76 -5.61 -20.73
CA LYS A 64 -10.40 -7.02 -20.96
C LYS A 64 -9.86 -7.24 -22.37
N PHE A 65 -10.58 -6.75 -23.37
CA PHE A 65 -10.18 -6.87 -24.78
C PHE A 65 -9.33 -5.71 -25.28
N LYS A 66 -9.13 -4.68 -24.44
CA LYS A 66 -8.24 -3.52 -24.71
C LYS A 66 -8.61 -2.76 -26.00
N ILE A 67 -9.89 -2.82 -26.41
CA ILE A 67 -10.41 -2.08 -27.56
C ILE A 67 -10.79 -0.68 -27.07
N ARG A 68 -9.84 0.26 -27.16
CA ARG A 68 -10.01 1.63 -26.68
C ARG A 68 -9.04 2.62 -27.35
N PRO A 69 -9.41 3.91 -27.42
CA PRO A 69 -8.47 4.97 -27.81
C PRO A 69 -7.24 5.02 -26.89
N PRO A 70 -6.08 5.48 -27.40
CA PRO A 70 -4.89 5.68 -26.59
C PRO A 70 -5.12 6.76 -25.52
N GLU A 71 -4.40 6.62 -24.42
CA GLU A 71 -4.44 7.53 -23.28
C GLU A 71 -3.19 8.42 -23.28
N ARG A 72 -3.34 9.68 -22.84
CA ARG A 72 -2.20 10.59 -22.67
C ARG A 72 -1.37 10.14 -21.47
N LEU A 73 -0.09 10.48 -21.48
CA LEU A 73 0.75 10.33 -20.29
C LEU A 73 0.20 11.20 -19.15
N PRO A 74 0.20 10.70 -17.91
CA PRO A 74 -0.17 11.51 -16.76
C PRO A 74 0.81 12.66 -16.58
N GLN A 75 0.35 13.74 -15.94
CA GLN A 75 1.23 14.80 -15.51
C GLN A 75 2.09 14.32 -14.34
N ARG A 76 3.31 14.82 -14.27
CA ARG A 76 4.18 14.68 -13.12
C ARG A 76 3.67 15.57 -11.99
N ASN A 77 3.97 15.21 -10.75
CA ASN A 77 3.60 15.92 -9.53
C ASN A 77 4.83 16.59 -8.91
N ASP A 78 5.71 17.17 -9.75
CA ASP A 78 6.95 17.82 -9.30
C ASP A 78 6.68 19.14 -8.54
N ASP A 79 5.44 19.64 -8.59
CA ASP A 79 4.96 20.84 -7.89
C ASP A 79 4.52 20.59 -6.45
N LEU A 80 4.24 19.33 -6.08
CA LEU A 80 3.75 18.98 -4.74
C LEU A 80 4.88 18.91 -3.72
N ASP A 81 4.63 19.43 -2.52
CA ASP A 81 5.48 19.12 -1.36
C ASP A 81 5.36 17.64 -0.96
N LEU A 82 6.27 17.16 -0.12
CA LEU A 82 6.29 15.76 0.30
C LEU A 82 4.97 15.28 0.92
N PHE A 83 4.36 16.10 1.78
CA PHE A 83 3.16 15.73 2.51
C PHE A 83 1.95 15.66 1.57
N ASP A 84 1.82 16.63 0.67
CA ASP A 84 0.79 16.65 -0.38
C ASP A 84 0.99 15.51 -1.39
N LEU A 85 2.24 15.18 -1.71
CA LEU A 85 2.59 14.04 -2.55
C LEU A 85 2.17 12.71 -1.90
N MET A 86 2.44 12.53 -0.60
CA MET A 86 1.98 11.35 0.15
C MET A 86 0.45 11.28 0.23
N ARG A 87 -0.20 12.43 0.36
CA ARG A 87 -1.66 12.55 0.36
C ARG A 87 -2.28 12.17 -0.98
N SER A 88 -1.65 12.56 -2.09
CA SER A 88 -2.11 12.30 -3.46
C SER A 88 -1.86 10.86 -3.93
N ARG A 89 -0.92 10.15 -3.29
CA ARG A 89 -0.62 8.75 -3.58
C ARG A 89 -1.86 7.88 -3.31
N HIS A 90 -2.28 7.12 -4.34
CA HIS A 90 -3.37 6.15 -4.25
C HIS A 90 -3.01 4.83 -4.93
N SER A 91 -3.59 3.71 -4.46
CA SER A 91 -3.31 2.40 -5.05
C SER A 91 -3.95 2.28 -6.43
N CYS A 92 -3.13 2.28 -7.47
CA CYS A 92 -3.54 2.18 -8.87
C CYS A 92 -3.80 0.72 -9.25
N ARG A 93 -5.04 0.39 -9.60
CA ARG A 93 -5.43 -0.99 -9.96
C ARG A 93 -5.86 -1.16 -11.41
N SER A 94 -5.81 -0.09 -12.20
CA SER A 94 -6.04 -0.15 -13.64
C SER A 94 -4.98 0.69 -14.35
N PHE A 95 -4.21 0.04 -15.20
CA PHE A 95 -3.08 0.63 -15.88
C PHE A 95 -3.38 0.85 -17.37
N GLN A 96 -2.70 1.82 -17.96
CA GLN A 96 -2.66 1.98 -19.41
C GLN A 96 -1.98 0.75 -20.02
N THR A 97 -2.32 0.41 -21.26
CA THR A 97 -1.78 -0.76 -21.95
C THR A 97 -0.37 -0.55 -22.52
N ARG A 98 0.12 0.69 -22.49
CA ARG A 98 1.48 1.05 -22.90
C ARG A 98 2.46 0.81 -21.76
N LYS A 99 3.70 0.44 -22.10
CA LYS A 99 4.82 0.40 -21.16
C LYS A 99 5.28 1.82 -20.78
N LEU A 100 6.05 1.91 -19.70
CA LEU A 100 6.80 3.10 -19.34
C LEU A 100 7.65 3.59 -20.52
N THR A 101 7.81 4.90 -20.64
CA THR A 101 8.83 5.47 -21.52
C THR A 101 10.22 5.09 -21.02
N GLU A 102 11.23 5.09 -21.89
CA GLU A 102 12.60 4.80 -21.49
C GLU A 102 13.10 5.76 -20.40
N ALA A 103 12.72 7.04 -20.49
CA ALA A 103 13.07 8.05 -19.50
C ALA A 103 12.44 7.75 -18.12
N ASP A 104 11.14 7.43 -18.08
CA ASP A 104 10.48 7.09 -16.82
C ASP A 104 10.99 5.77 -16.24
N HIS A 105 11.29 4.78 -17.09
CA HIS A 105 11.91 3.53 -16.65
C HIS A 105 13.29 3.77 -16.04
N ALA A 106 14.15 4.55 -16.70
CA ALA A 106 15.48 4.88 -16.20
C ALA A 106 15.45 5.67 -14.88
N GLU A 107 14.55 6.66 -14.77
CA GLU A 107 14.37 7.42 -13.51
C GLU A 107 13.86 6.51 -12.38
N LEU A 108 12.91 5.60 -12.68
CA LEU A 108 12.42 4.61 -11.71
C LEU A 108 13.54 3.68 -11.24
N MET A 109 14.34 3.13 -12.14
CA MET A 109 15.45 2.23 -11.77
C MET A 109 16.55 2.97 -11.00
N THR A 110 16.79 4.25 -11.30
CA THR A 110 17.66 5.11 -10.50
C THR A 110 17.11 5.29 -9.08
N SER A 111 15.79 5.47 -8.93
CA SER A 111 15.13 5.52 -7.61
C SER A 111 15.28 4.22 -6.83
N VAL A 112 15.05 3.09 -7.51
CA VAL A 112 15.23 1.74 -6.93
C VAL A 112 16.64 1.58 -6.38
N GLN A 113 17.67 1.86 -7.19
CA GLN A 113 19.06 1.72 -6.77
C GLN A 113 19.37 2.62 -5.58
N ARG A 114 18.99 3.91 -5.65
CA ARG A 114 19.23 4.88 -4.57
C ARG A 114 18.69 4.41 -3.21
N HIS A 115 17.46 3.90 -3.18
CA HIS A 115 16.85 3.45 -1.93
C HIS A 115 17.31 2.06 -1.48
N LEU A 116 17.81 1.22 -2.40
CA LEU A 116 18.52 -0.01 -2.05
C LEU A 116 19.91 0.25 -1.45
N ASP A 117 20.59 1.33 -1.84
CA ASP A 117 21.92 1.70 -1.31
C ASP A 117 21.89 2.36 0.07
N GLU A 118 20.73 2.83 0.52
CA GLU A 118 20.58 3.39 1.87
C GLU A 118 20.88 2.34 2.97
N PRO A 119 21.43 2.75 4.13
CA PRO A 119 21.62 1.84 5.25
C PRO A 119 20.32 1.14 5.66
N LYS A 120 20.42 -0.19 5.82
CA LYS A 120 19.34 -1.08 6.22
C LYS A 120 19.36 -1.31 7.73
N ILE A 121 18.18 -1.51 8.32
CA ILE A 121 18.04 -1.79 9.75
C ILE A 121 18.39 -3.25 10.02
N GLY A 122 17.92 -4.15 9.15
CA GLY A 122 18.27 -5.56 9.14
C GLY A 122 19.64 -5.81 8.50
N LYS A 123 20.35 -6.82 9.04
CA LYS A 123 21.62 -7.29 8.47
C LYS A 123 21.45 -8.03 7.14
N PRO A 124 20.46 -8.93 6.96
CA PRO A 124 20.34 -9.68 5.72
C PRO A 124 19.90 -8.77 4.55
N PRO A 125 20.49 -8.93 3.36
CA PRO A 125 20.25 -8.03 2.23
C PRO A 125 18.85 -8.21 1.66
N ILE A 126 18.29 -7.12 1.12
CA ILE A 126 17.04 -7.14 0.34
C ILE A 126 17.34 -6.72 -1.10
N ARG A 127 16.52 -7.15 -2.05
CA ARG A 127 16.64 -6.72 -3.45
C ARG A 127 15.29 -6.58 -4.12
N PHE A 128 15.24 -5.74 -5.16
CA PHE A 128 14.06 -5.53 -5.99
C PHE A 128 14.34 -5.98 -7.41
N GLU A 129 13.64 -7.01 -7.87
CA GLU A 129 13.75 -7.51 -9.24
C GLU A 129 12.69 -6.90 -10.14
N TYR A 130 13.13 -6.33 -11.25
CA TYR A 130 12.22 -5.77 -12.25
C TYR A 130 11.70 -6.85 -13.21
N ILE A 131 10.41 -6.80 -13.50
CA ILE A 131 9.73 -7.63 -14.49
C ILE A 131 8.95 -6.71 -15.45
N SER A 132 9.24 -6.81 -16.75
CA SER A 132 8.50 -6.13 -17.83
C SER A 132 7.66 -7.14 -18.64
N ALA A 133 6.82 -7.89 -17.94
CA ALA A 133 5.89 -8.88 -18.49
C ALA A 133 4.57 -8.88 -17.69
N PRO A 134 3.43 -9.26 -18.31
CA PRO A 134 2.18 -9.46 -17.57
C PRO A 134 2.35 -10.54 -16.50
N LEU A 135 1.93 -10.25 -15.27
CA LEU A 135 1.87 -11.22 -14.18
C LEU A 135 0.43 -11.50 -13.77
N THR A 136 0.21 -12.70 -13.24
CA THR A 136 -1.08 -13.11 -12.69
C THR A 136 -1.24 -12.54 -11.28
N VAL A 137 -1.91 -11.39 -11.20
CA VAL A 137 -2.11 -10.64 -9.95
C VAL A 137 -3.56 -10.19 -9.78
N TRP A 138 -4.00 -10.01 -8.54
CA TRP A 138 -5.32 -9.48 -8.18
C TRP A 138 -5.22 -8.36 -7.14
N PRO A 139 -6.00 -7.26 -7.23
CA PRO A 139 -7.07 -6.95 -8.19
C PRO A 139 -6.61 -6.12 -9.39
N VAL A 140 -5.30 -6.04 -9.64
CA VAL A 140 -4.72 -5.17 -10.67
C VAL A 140 -5.07 -5.66 -12.08
N VAL A 141 -5.38 -4.73 -12.98
CA VAL A 141 -5.61 -5.01 -14.41
C VAL A 141 -4.66 -4.21 -15.30
N ASN A 142 -4.23 -4.85 -16.38
CA ASN A 142 -3.37 -4.29 -17.44
C ASN A 142 -1.97 -3.83 -17.01
N ALA A 143 -1.54 -4.08 -15.77
CA ALA A 143 -0.14 -3.89 -15.40
C ALA A 143 0.76 -4.88 -16.15
N THR A 144 1.89 -4.37 -16.64
CA THR A 144 2.92 -5.16 -17.33
C THR A 144 4.31 -4.94 -16.75
N GLU A 145 4.43 -4.09 -15.74
CA GLU A 145 5.70 -3.68 -15.15
C GLU A 145 5.59 -3.79 -13.64
N PHE A 146 6.55 -4.49 -13.04
CA PHE A 146 6.50 -4.88 -11.64
C PHE A 146 7.88 -4.81 -11.00
N LEU A 147 7.94 -4.43 -9.72
CA LEU A 147 9.07 -4.70 -8.83
C LEU A 147 8.70 -5.84 -7.89
N VAL A 148 9.51 -6.89 -7.87
CA VAL A 148 9.36 -8.03 -6.95
C VAL A 148 10.33 -7.83 -5.81
N ALA A 149 9.80 -7.66 -4.60
CA ALA A 149 10.62 -7.50 -3.41
C ALA A 149 11.01 -8.86 -2.84
N ILE A 150 12.31 -9.11 -2.76
CA ILE A 150 12.90 -10.37 -2.34
C ILE A 150 13.77 -10.14 -1.11
N ALA A 151 13.65 -11.05 -0.15
CA ALA A 151 14.54 -11.17 0.99
C ALA A 151 15.04 -12.62 1.10
N PRO A 152 16.02 -12.94 1.96
CA PRO A 152 16.49 -14.29 2.15
C PRO A 152 15.37 -15.22 2.63
N LYS A 153 15.51 -16.51 2.31
CA LYS A 153 14.56 -17.56 2.67
C LYS A 153 14.39 -17.69 4.18
N GLU A 154 15.50 -17.59 4.90
CA GLU A 154 15.49 -17.51 6.35
C GLU A 154 14.83 -16.20 6.78
N TYR A 155 13.73 -16.34 7.52
CA TYR A 155 12.92 -15.20 7.89
C TYR A 155 13.68 -14.27 8.85
N ASN A 156 13.86 -13.02 8.43
CA ASN A 156 14.31 -11.93 9.28
C ASN A 156 13.30 -10.79 9.25
N ARG A 157 12.73 -10.44 10.42
CA ARG A 157 11.68 -9.42 10.51
C ARG A 157 12.16 -8.02 10.12
N LEU A 158 13.40 -7.66 10.45
CA LEU A 158 13.97 -6.37 10.09
C LEU A 158 14.18 -6.26 8.59
N SER A 159 14.61 -7.33 7.91
CA SER A 159 14.67 -7.35 6.44
C SER A 159 13.29 -7.14 5.79
N VAL A 160 12.21 -7.68 6.38
CA VAL A 160 10.84 -7.44 5.90
C VAL A 160 10.40 -5.98 6.13
N ILE A 161 10.81 -5.37 7.25
CA ILE A 161 10.61 -3.95 7.52
C ILE A 161 11.40 -3.10 6.50
N ASP A 162 12.65 -3.46 6.20
CA ASP A 162 13.47 -2.79 5.21
C ASP A 162 12.89 -2.87 3.80
N VAL A 163 12.24 -3.98 3.44
CA VAL A 163 11.46 -4.08 2.19
C VAL A 163 10.37 -3.01 2.17
N GLY A 164 9.58 -2.91 3.24
CA GLY A 164 8.54 -1.88 3.37
C GLY A 164 9.10 -0.47 3.27
N ARG A 165 10.19 -0.19 4.00
CA ARG A 165 10.84 1.13 4.07
C ARG A 165 11.42 1.54 2.72
N SER A 166 12.22 0.69 2.10
CA SER A 166 12.93 1.03 0.85
C SER A 166 11.95 1.14 -0.33
N LEU A 167 11.01 0.19 -0.46
CA LEU A 167 10.06 0.19 -1.56
C LEU A 167 9.02 1.31 -1.45
N GLN A 168 8.67 1.75 -0.23
CA GLN A 168 7.78 2.89 -0.05
C GLN A 168 8.41 4.21 -0.54
N LYS A 169 9.73 4.40 -0.37
CA LYS A 169 10.41 5.57 -0.93
C LYS A 169 10.39 5.57 -2.46
N VAL A 170 10.61 4.39 -3.07
CA VAL A 170 10.41 4.19 -4.52
C VAL A 170 8.98 4.51 -4.95
N VAL A 171 7.97 4.10 -4.16
CA VAL A 171 6.56 4.46 -4.41
C VAL A 171 6.35 5.97 -4.41
N MET A 172 7.02 6.70 -3.52
CA MET A 172 6.90 8.15 -3.45
C MET A 172 7.55 8.83 -4.66
N ASP A 173 8.74 8.38 -5.08
CA ASP A 173 9.37 8.85 -6.32
C ASP A 173 8.51 8.55 -7.55
N ALA A 174 8.00 7.33 -7.67
CA ALA A 174 7.10 6.95 -8.75
C ALA A 174 5.82 7.82 -8.76
N THR A 175 5.30 8.17 -7.58
CA THR A 175 4.15 9.08 -7.46
C THR A 175 4.51 10.49 -7.96
N ARG A 176 5.69 11.01 -7.62
CA ARG A 176 6.20 12.30 -8.13
C ARG A 176 6.32 12.30 -9.65
N MET A 177 6.77 11.18 -10.23
CA MET A 177 6.84 10.98 -11.69
C MET A 177 5.46 10.87 -12.37
N GLY A 178 4.35 10.88 -11.63
CA GLY A 178 3.00 10.68 -12.19
C GLY A 178 2.64 9.21 -12.44
N LEU A 179 3.48 8.26 -12.01
CA LEU A 179 3.23 6.83 -12.15
C LEU A 179 2.22 6.36 -11.09
N GLY A 180 1.33 5.46 -11.50
CA GLY A 180 0.49 4.71 -10.58
C GLY A 180 1.26 3.53 -9.98
N THR A 181 1.00 3.24 -8.70
CA THR A 181 1.59 2.07 -8.03
C THR A 181 0.54 1.29 -7.24
N CYS A 182 0.72 -0.02 -7.10
CA CYS A 182 -0.09 -0.83 -6.19
C CYS A 182 0.71 -1.98 -5.58
N TRP A 183 0.74 -2.00 -4.24
CA TRP A 183 1.25 -3.11 -3.45
C TRP A 183 0.34 -4.34 -3.61
N ILE A 184 0.95 -5.50 -3.84
CA ILE A 184 0.31 -6.79 -4.02
C ILE A 184 1.03 -7.80 -3.14
N GLY A 185 0.36 -8.26 -2.10
CA GLY A 185 0.83 -9.37 -1.26
C GLY A 185 0.07 -10.66 -1.61
N PRO A 186 -1.05 -10.97 -0.94
CA PRO A 186 -1.78 -12.24 -1.10
C PRO A 186 -2.41 -12.46 -2.48
N GLY A 187 -2.47 -11.43 -3.31
CA GLY A 187 -3.05 -11.47 -4.64
C GLY A 187 -2.06 -11.80 -5.75
N ALA A 188 -0.78 -12.05 -5.44
CA ALA A 188 0.24 -12.39 -6.42
C ALA A 188 0.39 -13.90 -6.56
N ASP A 189 0.39 -14.41 -7.79
CA ASP A 189 0.75 -15.80 -8.06
C ASP A 189 2.28 -15.96 -8.08
N HIS A 190 2.84 -16.40 -6.95
CA HIS A 190 4.28 -16.58 -6.77
C HIS A 190 4.87 -17.56 -7.80
N ALA A 191 4.13 -18.57 -8.25
CA ALA A 191 4.62 -19.52 -9.23
C ALA A 191 4.90 -18.84 -10.59
N SER A 192 3.96 -18.03 -11.09
CA SER A 192 4.17 -17.25 -12.32
C SER A 192 5.35 -16.26 -12.22
N ILE A 193 5.55 -15.67 -11.04
CA ILE A 193 6.63 -14.71 -10.79
C ILE A 193 7.98 -15.44 -10.82
N MET A 194 8.11 -16.55 -10.10
CA MET A 194 9.32 -17.37 -10.08
C MET A 194 9.69 -17.85 -11.49
N GLN A 195 8.70 -18.33 -12.25
CA GLN A 195 8.91 -18.73 -13.65
C GLN A 195 9.42 -17.57 -14.51
N THR A 196 8.90 -16.35 -14.31
CA THR A 196 9.29 -15.16 -15.08
C THR A 196 10.67 -14.63 -14.68
N LEU A 197 11.05 -14.79 -13.41
CA LEU A 197 12.39 -14.40 -12.93
C LEU A 197 13.48 -15.35 -13.43
N GLY A 198 13.17 -16.64 -13.61
CA GLY A 198 14.12 -17.65 -14.06
C GLY A 198 15.32 -17.74 -13.11
N GLU A 199 16.53 -17.73 -13.66
CA GLU A 199 17.80 -17.83 -12.90
C GLU A 199 18.03 -16.67 -11.92
N ARG A 200 17.29 -15.55 -12.06
CA ARG A 200 17.35 -14.44 -11.11
C ARG A 200 16.68 -14.76 -9.77
N PHE A 201 16.03 -15.91 -9.61
CA PHE A 201 15.39 -16.35 -8.38
C PHE A 201 15.84 -17.76 -7.98
N ASP A 202 16.39 -17.91 -6.79
CA ASP A 202 16.79 -19.18 -6.20
C ASP A 202 15.76 -19.59 -5.11
N PRO A 203 14.89 -20.58 -5.36
CA PRO A 203 13.83 -20.97 -4.42
C PRO A 203 14.32 -21.46 -3.04
N GLU A 204 15.58 -21.87 -2.95
CA GLU A 204 16.21 -22.34 -1.72
C GLU A 204 16.76 -21.18 -0.89
N LYS A 205 17.10 -20.06 -1.53
CA LYS A 205 17.71 -18.88 -0.87
C LYS A 205 16.81 -17.66 -0.82
N ASP A 206 15.81 -17.57 -1.67
CA ASP A 206 14.98 -16.38 -1.84
C ASP A 206 13.56 -16.59 -1.34
N HIS A 207 12.98 -15.50 -0.84
CA HIS A 207 11.57 -15.39 -0.49
C HIS A 207 10.97 -14.11 -1.07
N ILE A 208 9.90 -14.27 -1.86
CA ILE A 208 9.09 -13.14 -2.36
C ILE A 208 8.28 -12.58 -1.20
N ILE A 209 8.56 -11.34 -0.80
CA ILE A 209 7.87 -10.64 0.28
C ILE A 209 6.59 -9.98 -0.23
N CYS A 210 6.69 -9.24 -1.34
CA CYS A 210 5.56 -8.58 -1.99
C CYS A 210 5.93 -8.17 -3.42
N VAL A 211 4.93 -7.72 -4.17
CA VAL A 211 5.07 -7.22 -5.54
C VAL A 211 4.47 -5.83 -5.63
N LEU A 212 5.14 -4.92 -6.33
CA LEU A 212 4.63 -3.60 -6.66
C LEU A 212 4.30 -3.55 -8.16
N ALA A 213 3.04 -3.40 -8.52
CA ALA A 213 2.66 -3.07 -9.89
C ALA A 213 2.91 -1.58 -10.15
N ILE A 214 3.48 -1.26 -11.31
CA ILE A 214 3.87 0.10 -11.71
C ILE A 214 3.44 0.35 -13.15
N GLY A 215 3.09 1.60 -13.47
CA GLY A 215 2.77 2.03 -14.82
C GLY A 215 1.88 3.27 -14.80
N TYR A 216 1.46 3.73 -15.97
CA TYR A 216 0.55 4.87 -16.05
C TYR A 216 -0.87 4.47 -15.64
N LYS A 217 -1.52 5.31 -14.81
CA LYS A 217 -2.92 5.11 -14.43
C LYS A 217 -3.83 5.23 -15.64
N SER A 218 -4.76 4.29 -15.78
CA SER A 218 -5.79 4.30 -16.83
C SER A 218 -7.08 4.95 -16.35
N LYS A 219 -7.76 5.68 -17.24
CA LYS A 219 -9.13 6.20 -17.03
C LYS A 219 -10.19 5.11 -17.18
N TYR A 220 -9.86 4.04 -17.91
CA TYR A 220 -10.72 2.86 -18.05
C TYR A 220 -10.52 1.96 -16.84
N ILE A 221 -11.38 2.09 -15.84
CA ILE A 221 -11.29 1.36 -14.56
C ILE A 221 -12.56 0.52 -14.43
N PRO A 222 -12.49 -0.83 -14.37
CA PRO A 222 -13.67 -1.67 -14.20
C PRO A 222 -14.55 -1.28 -13.01
N LEU A 223 -15.87 -1.45 -13.12
CA LEU A 223 -16.85 -1.11 -12.08
C LEU A 223 -16.47 -1.68 -10.71
N PHE A 224 -16.11 -2.97 -10.67
CA PHE A 224 -15.67 -3.62 -9.45
C PHE A 224 -14.46 -2.91 -8.83
N ILE A 225 -13.45 -2.55 -9.64
CA ILE A 225 -12.24 -1.88 -9.17
C ILE A 225 -12.55 -0.45 -8.71
N ARG A 226 -13.48 0.27 -9.35
CA ARG A 226 -13.94 1.59 -8.89
C ARG A 226 -14.52 1.51 -7.48
N LEU A 227 -15.41 0.54 -7.25
CA LEU A 227 -16.03 0.31 -5.94
C LEU A 227 -15.01 -0.16 -4.90
N PHE A 228 -14.15 -1.11 -5.28
CA PHE A 228 -13.08 -1.61 -4.40
C PHE A 228 -12.14 -0.48 -4.00
N ASN A 229 -11.66 0.34 -4.94
CA ASN A 229 -10.79 1.47 -4.64
C ASN A 229 -11.45 2.45 -3.66
N ARG A 230 -12.73 2.80 -3.87
CA ARG A 230 -13.47 3.69 -2.98
C ARG A 230 -13.53 3.14 -1.56
N GLN A 231 -13.92 1.88 -1.39
CA GLN A 231 -13.98 1.25 -0.06
C GLN A 231 -12.61 1.22 0.64
N MET A 232 -11.54 1.00 -0.12
CA MET A 232 -10.17 0.92 0.39
C MET A 232 -9.52 2.28 0.67
N SER A 233 -10.04 3.37 0.09
CA SER A 233 -9.49 4.73 0.23
C SER A 233 -10.23 5.60 1.25
N THR A 234 -11.51 5.33 1.53
CA THR A 234 -12.34 6.23 2.36
C THR A 234 -12.16 6.04 3.86
N ASN A 235 -11.71 4.87 4.30
CA ASN A 235 -11.70 4.53 5.72
C ASN A 235 -10.26 4.51 6.22
N ARG A 236 -9.85 5.53 6.98
CA ARG A 236 -8.61 5.50 7.76
C ARG A 236 -8.96 5.63 9.23
N LEU A 237 -8.17 4.97 10.07
CA LEU A 237 -8.31 5.13 11.52
C LEU A 237 -7.95 6.57 11.88
N PRO A 238 -8.64 7.21 12.83
CA PRO A 238 -8.23 8.50 13.35
C PRO A 238 -6.85 8.39 14.02
N LEU A 239 -6.13 9.51 14.12
CA LEU A 239 -4.81 9.54 14.77
C LEU A 239 -4.86 9.01 16.21
N SER A 240 -5.98 9.21 16.91
CA SER A 240 -6.21 8.72 18.28
C SER A 240 -6.21 7.21 18.42
N GLU A 241 -6.42 6.46 17.33
CA GLU A 241 -6.35 5.00 17.30
C GLU A 241 -4.99 4.49 16.79
N LEU A 242 -4.09 5.40 16.40
CA LEU A 242 -2.83 5.11 15.74
C LEU A 242 -1.60 5.52 16.57
N PHE A 243 -1.72 6.62 17.31
CA PHE A 243 -0.68 7.22 18.13
C PHE A 243 -1.12 7.28 19.59
N PHE A 244 -0.27 6.79 20.50
CA PHE A 244 -0.58 6.62 21.92
C PHE A 244 0.49 7.24 22.82
N ALA A 245 0.10 7.59 24.04
CA ALA A 245 1.01 8.06 25.08
C ALA A 245 1.84 6.95 25.72
N ALA A 246 1.43 5.68 25.57
CA ALA A 246 2.12 4.51 26.12
C ALA A 246 1.86 3.25 25.27
N SER A 247 2.71 2.23 25.43
CA SER A 247 2.63 0.95 24.71
C SER A 247 1.42 0.08 25.05
N THR A 248 0.64 0.46 26.07
CA THR A 248 -0.64 -0.18 26.43
C THR A 248 -1.75 0.12 25.43
N PHE A 249 -1.59 1.15 24.60
CA PHE A 249 -2.56 1.60 23.59
C PHE A 249 -3.95 1.95 24.15
N THR A 250 -3.98 2.42 25.40
CA THR A 250 -5.21 2.84 26.08
C THR A 250 -5.47 4.34 25.96
N THR A 251 -4.40 5.14 25.99
CA THR A 251 -4.48 6.60 26.02
C THR A 251 -3.93 7.18 24.73
N PRO A 252 -4.78 7.79 23.88
CA PRO A 252 -4.34 8.48 22.67
C PRO A 252 -3.28 9.54 22.98
N LEU A 253 -2.34 9.73 22.06
CA LEU A 253 -1.38 10.81 22.13
C LEU A 253 -2.06 12.13 21.74
N ASP A 254 -1.93 13.17 22.57
CA ASP A 254 -2.28 14.53 22.15
C ASP A 254 -1.20 15.07 21.21
N VAL A 255 -1.40 14.82 19.91
CA VAL A 255 -0.47 15.24 18.85
C VAL A 255 -0.35 16.76 18.70
N ASN A 256 -1.23 17.55 19.33
CA ASN A 256 -1.21 19.00 19.29
C ASN A 256 -0.55 19.64 20.53
N ALA A 257 -0.28 18.86 21.57
CA ALA A 257 0.44 19.33 22.76
C ALA A 257 1.96 19.27 22.54
N ALA A 258 2.71 20.14 23.22
CA ALA A 258 4.16 20.02 23.28
C ALA A 258 4.57 18.78 24.09
N PRO A 259 5.64 18.06 23.70
CA PRO A 259 6.54 18.31 22.57
C PRO A 259 6.09 17.68 21.23
N PHE A 260 4.91 17.08 21.17
CA PHE A 260 4.43 16.28 20.03
C PHE A 260 4.00 17.12 18.82
N ASN A 261 3.48 18.33 19.06
CA ASN A 261 3.05 19.26 18.02
C ASN A 261 4.12 19.58 16.95
N ARG A 262 5.41 19.49 17.31
CA ARG A 262 6.52 19.72 16.36
C ARG A 262 6.54 18.74 15.18
N PHE A 263 5.97 17.54 15.34
CA PHE A 263 5.91 16.54 14.27
C PHE A 263 4.75 16.78 13.29
N GLY A 264 3.76 17.61 13.63
CA GLY A 264 2.74 18.13 12.72
C GLY A 264 2.20 17.11 11.70
N ARG A 265 2.41 17.39 10.40
CA ARG A 265 1.91 16.58 9.28
C ARG A 265 2.56 15.18 9.18
N ASN A 266 3.60 14.89 9.97
CA ASN A 266 4.22 13.56 10.02
C ASN A 266 3.24 12.49 10.52
N TYR A 267 2.33 12.86 11.44
CA TYR A 267 1.25 11.97 11.90
C TYR A 267 0.26 11.63 10.76
N GLU A 268 -0.11 12.65 9.97
CA GLU A 268 -1.05 12.50 8.85
C GLU A 268 -0.49 11.53 7.79
N ILE A 269 0.76 11.67 7.39
CA ILE A 269 1.31 10.80 6.34
C ILE A 269 1.43 9.32 6.75
N CYS A 270 1.58 9.04 8.05
CA CYS A 270 1.48 7.68 8.58
C CYS A 270 0.02 7.17 8.54
N GLN A 271 -0.95 8.01 8.86
CA GLN A 271 -2.38 7.68 8.72
C GLN A 271 -2.75 7.30 7.29
N TRP A 272 -2.19 7.99 6.29
CA TRP A 272 -2.49 7.74 4.87
C TRP A 272 -1.63 6.63 4.23
N ALA A 273 -0.68 6.07 4.96
CA ALA A 273 0.20 5.00 4.50
C ALA A 273 -0.59 3.79 3.96
N PRO A 274 -0.15 3.18 2.84
CA PRO A 274 -0.74 1.94 2.37
C PRO A 274 -0.48 0.78 3.35
N SER A 275 -1.45 -0.13 3.46
CA SER A 275 -1.30 -1.38 4.21
C SER A 275 -2.16 -2.48 3.56
N SER A 276 -1.78 -3.74 3.77
CA SER A 276 -2.51 -4.89 3.23
C SER A 276 -3.98 -4.85 3.68
N TYR A 277 -4.89 -4.92 2.72
CA TYR A 277 -6.33 -4.74 2.94
C TYR A 277 -6.71 -3.54 3.82
N ASN A 278 -5.91 -2.47 3.78
CA ASN A 278 -6.12 -1.26 4.58
C ASN A 278 -6.23 -1.56 6.10
N GLY A 279 -5.57 -2.63 6.54
CA GLY A 279 -5.64 -3.08 7.94
C GLY A 279 -4.99 -2.13 8.93
N GLN A 280 -4.14 -1.19 8.46
CA GLN A 280 -3.43 -0.19 9.28
C GLN A 280 -2.85 -0.84 10.54
N THR A 281 -1.98 -1.84 10.36
CA THR A 281 -1.54 -2.75 11.42
C THR A 281 -0.43 -2.19 12.31
N THR A 282 0.00 -0.96 12.08
CA THR A 282 1.08 -0.30 12.82
C THR A 282 0.50 0.64 13.86
N ARG A 283 1.12 0.70 15.04
CA ARG A 283 0.85 1.68 16.10
C ARG A 283 2.14 2.35 16.53
N CYS A 284 2.03 3.56 17.05
CA CYS A 284 3.15 4.31 17.59
C CYS A 284 2.86 4.72 19.04
N ALA A 285 3.83 4.56 19.93
CA ALA A 285 3.77 5.09 21.29
C ALA A 285 4.90 6.10 21.51
N ALA A 286 4.58 7.25 22.11
CA ALA A 286 5.60 8.17 22.60
C ALA A 286 6.27 7.59 23.85
N VAL A 287 7.59 7.79 23.96
CA VAL A 287 8.36 7.47 25.16
C VAL A 287 8.89 8.77 25.72
N THR A 288 8.45 9.15 26.91
CA THR A 288 8.90 10.35 27.62
C THR A 288 9.73 10.00 28.85
N ASP A 289 10.58 10.93 29.30
CA ASP A 289 11.14 10.86 30.65
C ASP A 289 10.12 11.32 31.72
N GLU A 290 10.53 11.26 32.99
CA GLU A 290 9.72 11.70 34.14
C GLU A 290 9.34 13.19 34.08
N LYS A 291 10.08 13.99 33.32
CA LYS A 291 9.83 15.43 33.12
C LYS A 291 8.92 15.71 31.92
N GLY A 292 8.46 14.67 31.21
CA GLY A 292 7.65 14.80 30.00
C GLY A 292 8.45 15.07 28.72
N THR A 293 9.78 15.00 28.78
CA THR A 293 10.64 15.19 27.60
C THR A 293 10.58 13.97 26.70
N LEU A 294 10.28 14.16 25.41
CA LEU A 294 10.26 13.07 24.43
C LEU A 294 11.67 12.47 24.24
N LYS A 295 11.80 11.16 24.45
CA LYS A 295 13.00 10.36 24.15
C LYS A 295 12.93 9.70 22.78
N SER A 296 11.81 9.04 22.49
CA SER A 296 11.63 8.29 21.24
C SER A 296 10.16 8.10 20.90
N PHE A 297 9.90 7.68 19.67
CA PHE A 297 8.65 7.07 19.29
C PHE A 297 8.87 5.60 18.98
N ASP A 298 8.17 4.73 19.69
CA ASP A 298 8.23 3.29 19.48
C ASP A 298 7.16 2.86 18.48
N PHE A 299 7.53 2.04 17.51
CA PHE A 299 6.64 1.52 16.48
C PHE A 299 6.39 0.03 16.73
N TYR A 300 5.11 -0.33 16.70
CA TYR A 300 4.63 -1.67 17.02
C TYR A 300 3.74 -2.23 15.91
N ALA A 301 3.79 -3.55 15.75
CA ALA A 301 2.77 -4.30 15.04
C ALA A 301 1.61 -4.68 15.96
N ALA A 302 0.39 -4.27 15.61
CA ALA A 302 -0.85 -4.61 16.31
C ALA A 302 -1.44 -5.96 15.89
N THR A 303 -0.84 -6.66 14.92
CA THR A 303 -1.32 -7.98 14.44
C THR A 303 -0.18 -8.97 14.31
N ALA A 304 -0.48 -10.26 14.44
CA ALA A 304 0.49 -11.34 14.36
C ALA A 304 0.94 -11.70 12.93
N SER A 305 0.59 -10.88 11.92
CA SER A 305 0.98 -11.18 10.54
C SER A 305 2.49 -11.17 10.38
N GLN A 306 3.04 -12.31 9.95
CA GLN A 306 4.48 -12.49 9.76
C GLN A 306 5.07 -11.53 8.70
N TYR A 307 4.32 -11.22 7.64
CA TYR A 307 4.81 -10.38 6.53
C TYR A 307 4.07 -9.05 6.40
N TYR A 308 2.74 -9.03 6.50
CA TYR A 308 1.98 -7.81 6.21
C TYR A 308 2.18 -6.73 7.28
N ALA A 309 2.27 -7.12 8.54
CA ALA A 309 2.49 -6.17 9.62
C ALA A 309 3.90 -5.52 9.55
N PRO A 310 5.00 -6.27 9.41
CA PRO A 310 6.32 -5.65 9.28
C PRO A 310 6.49 -4.86 7.98
N VAL A 311 5.91 -5.29 6.85
CA VAL A 311 5.90 -4.45 5.62
C VAL A 311 5.17 -3.12 5.87
N ALA A 312 3.97 -3.16 6.47
CA ALA A 312 3.20 -1.95 6.78
C ALA A 312 3.94 -1.03 7.75
N LEU A 313 4.68 -1.60 8.68
CA LEU A 313 5.51 -0.84 9.60
C LEU A 313 6.73 -0.23 8.90
N GLY A 314 7.37 -0.94 7.97
CA GLY A 314 8.42 -0.37 7.12
C GLY A 314 7.92 0.80 6.28
N ILE A 315 6.71 0.71 5.73
CA ILE A 315 6.04 1.80 5.02
C ILE A 315 5.86 3.02 5.96
N TRP A 316 5.44 2.79 7.21
CA TRP A 316 5.38 3.85 8.22
C TRP A 316 6.75 4.46 8.52
N ALA A 317 7.80 3.64 8.64
CA ALA A 317 9.16 4.12 8.88
C ALA A 317 9.64 5.02 7.72
N ALA A 318 9.39 4.64 6.46
CA ALA A 318 9.70 5.49 5.32
C ALA A 318 8.94 6.83 5.37
N ASN A 319 7.63 6.79 5.59
CA ASN A 319 6.84 8.01 5.65
C ASN A 319 7.33 8.92 6.78
N TRP A 320 7.52 8.37 7.98
CA TRP A 320 7.97 9.09 9.16
C TRP A 320 9.35 9.74 8.96
N GLU A 321 10.30 9.01 8.40
CA GLU A 321 11.65 9.51 8.13
C GLU A 321 11.65 10.63 7.08
N MET A 322 10.95 10.42 5.96
CA MET A 322 10.85 11.45 4.92
C MET A 322 10.13 12.70 5.45
N GLY A 323 9.06 12.54 6.24
CA GLY A 323 8.34 13.66 6.85
C GLY A 323 9.16 14.41 7.90
N CYS A 324 9.89 13.70 8.75
CA CYS A 324 10.88 14.31 9.64
C CYS A 324 11.93 15.10 8.85
N ALA A 325 12.49 14.53 7.78
CA ALA A 325 13.45 15.24 6.92
C ALA A 325 12.84 16.51 6.29
N ALA A 326 11.60 16.45 5.81
CA ALA A 326 10.89 17.61 5.26
C ALA A 326 10.64 18.71 6.31
N LEU A 327 10.41 18.32 7.57
CA LEU A 327 10.28 19.24 8.71
C LEU A 327 11.62 19.65 9.33
N ARG A 328 12.74 19.15 8.78
CA ARG A 328 14.10 19.35 9.34
C ARG A 328 14.22 18.86 10.78
N ILE A 329 13.50 17.79 11.13
CA ILE A 329 13.60 17.09 12.40
C ILE A 329 14.64 15.99 12.26
N GLU A 330 15.76 16.15 12.95
CA GLU A 330 16.79 15.12 12.99
C GLU A 330 16.32 13.90 13.78
N GLY A 331 16.79 12.73 13.33
CA GLY A 331 16.60 11.47 14.02
C GLY A 331 16.98 10.29 13.15
N HIS A 332 16.88 9.11 13.75
CA HIS A 332 17.14 7.85 13.08
C HIS A 332 16.30 6.74 13.71
N PHE A 333 16.11 5.66 12.96
CA PHE A 333 15.52 4.43 13.47
C PHE A 333 16.59 3.51 14.03
N ASP A 334 16.33 2.94 15.19
CA ASP A 334 17.16 1.89 15.79
C ASP A 334 16.31 0.87 16.57
N VAL A 335 16.90 -0.28 16.86
CA VAL A 335 16.32 -1.36 17.64
C VAL A 335 16.91 -1.32 19.05
N ARG A 336 16.08 -1.54 20.08
CA ARG A 336 16.55 -1.56 21.46
C ARG A 336 17.55 -2.69 21.68
N SER A 337 18.63 -2.40 22.39
CA SER A 337 19.79 -3.29 22.60
C SER A 337 19.56 -4.48 23.53
N SER A 338 18.33 -4.77 23.98
CA SER A 338 18.06 -5.87 24.92
C SER A 338 16.79 -6.65 24.54
N GLU A 339 17.00 -7.89 24.08
CA GLU A 339 16.26 -9.17 24.21
C GLU A 339 14.75 -9.26 24.47
N GLU A 340 13.97 -8.20 24.48
CA GLU A 340 12.51 -8.28 24.49
C GLU A 340 11.96 -8.22 23.07
N THR A 341 12.30 -9.21 22.25
CA THR A 341 11.39 -9.60 21.15
C THR A 341 10.16 -10.26 21.79
N GLN A 342 9.28 -9.43 22.34
CA GLN A 342 7.99 -9.90 22.84
C GLN A 342 7.27 -10.61 21.67
N SER A 343 6.97 -11.89 21.87
CA SER A 343 6.16 -12.67 20.94
C SER A 343 4.67 -12.31 21.04
N SER A 344 4.28 -11.64 22.11
CA SER A 344 2.93 -11.14 22.37
C SER A 344 2.64 -9.87 21.59
N LEU A 345 1.35 -9.67 21.28
CA LEU A 345 0.86 -8.41 20.74
C LEU A 345 0.58 -7.40 21.87
N PRO A 346 0.80 -6.10 21.64
CA PRO A 346 1.42 -5.52 20.45
C PRO A 346 2.94 -5.77 20.41
N ARG A 347 3.47 -6.13 19.24
CA ARG A 347 4.87 -6.49 19.08
C ARG A 347 5.71 -5.26 18.76
N TYR A 348 6.70 -4.94 19.60
CA TYR A 348 7.69 -3.92 19.33
C TYR A 348 8.56 -4.29 18.12
N ASP A 349 8.90 -3.30 17.28
CA ASP A 349 9.76 -3.50 16.11
C ASP A 349 10.95 -2.52 16.03
N LEU A 350 10.72 -1.21 16.13
CA LEU A 350 11.79 -0.19 16.10
C LEU A 350 11.37 1.10 16.78
N SER A 351 12.35 1.93 17.13
CA SER A 351 12.15 3.23 17.74
C SER A 351 12.75 4.32 16.85
N TRP A 352 12.05 5.44 16.70
CA TRP A 352 12.62 6.68 16.17
C TRP A 352 13.21 7.49 17.31
N TYR A 353 14.52 7.70 17.27
CA TYR A 353 15.24 8.55 18.21
C TYR A 353 15.51 9.91 17.58
N SER A 354 15.10 10.98 18.26
CA SER A 354 15.51 12.34 17.90
C SER A 354 16.67 12.73 18.81
N PRO A 355 17.76 13.32 18.30
CA PRO A 355 18.82 13.82 19.16
C PRO A 355 18.22 14.82 20.16
N ARG A 356 18.69 14.79 21.41
CA ARG A 356 18.33 15.82 22.38
C ARG A 356 18.74 17.15 21.77
N THR A 357 17.78 18.00 21.43
CA THR A 357 18.05 19.38 21.05
C THR A 357 18.81 20.01 22.21
N SER A 358 20.07 20.38 21.98
CA SER A 358 20.96 21.06 22.92
C SER A 358 20.48 22.48 23.30
N PHE A 359 19.27 22.86 22.93
CA PHE A 359 18.69 24.18 23.17
C PHE A 359 18.03 24.34 24.56
N ASP A 360 17.96 23.29 25.38
CA ASP A 360 17.48 23.40 26.77
C ASP A 360 18.60 23.70 27.80
N VAL A 361 19.80 24.06 27.35
CA VAL A 361 20.92 24.47 28.21
C VAL A 361 21.21 25.96 28.02
N TYR A 362 20.22 26.83 28.16
CA TYR A 362 20.45 28.22 28.57
C TYR A 362 19.17 28.79 29.18
N CYS A 363 19.04 28.65 30.49
CA CYS A 363 18.48 29.72 31.32
C CYS A 363 19.27 29.73 32.64
N PRO A 364 19.82 30.89 33.06
CA PRO A 364 20.69 31.01 34.23
C PRO A 364 20.00 30.73 35.57
#